data_AF-A0A2T7T0J0-F1
#
_entry.id   AF-A0A2T7T0J0-F1
#
_cell.length_a   1.000
_cell.length_b   1.000
_cell.length_c   1.000
_cell.angle_alpha   90.00
_cell.angle_beta   90.00
_cell.angle_gamma   90.00
#
_symmetry.space_group_name_H-M   'P 1'
#
loop_
_entity.id
_entity.type
_entity.pdbx_description
1 polymer ?
#
loop_
_entity_poly.entity_id
_entity_poly.type
_entity_poly.pdbx_seq_one_letter_code
_entity_poly.pdbx_strand_id
1 'polypeptide(L)' 'MSKPVRSRIKACENCKDVRSTLYRVVPDETGVWTLLCQACRTKVAFHPSYRYGGTWKADKRH' A
#
# COMPACT_ATOMS: atom_id res chain seq x y z
N MET A 1 29.48 -11.94 -2.10
CA MET A 1 28.80 -11.34 -0.93
C MET A 1 27.42 -10.89 -1.36
N SER A 2 26.37 -11.61 -0.95
CA SER A 2 24.98 -11.31 -1.33
C SER A 2 24.57 -9.97 -0.72
N LYS A 3 24.17 -9.02 -1.58
CA LYS A 3 23.67 -7.69 -1.14
C LYS A 3 22.60 -7.88 -0.07
N PRO A 4 22.62 -7.12 1.04
CA PRO A 4 21.60 -7.23 2.07
C PRO A 4 20.23 -6.98 1.41
N VAL A 5 19.35 -7.98 1.51
CA VAL A 5 17.96 -7.86 1.09
C VAL A 5 17.36 -6.80 1.99
N ARG A 6 17.27 -5.58 1.47
CA ARG A 6 16.69 -4.45 2.19
C ARG A 6 15.19 -4.72 2.25
N SER A 7 14.75 -5.44 3.27
CA SER A 7 13.34 -5.60 3.63
C SER A 7 12.81 -4.20 3.92
N ARG A 8 12.32 -3.53 2.89
CA ARG A 8 11.63 -2.26 3.07
C ARG A 8 10.32 -2.65 3.70
N ILE A 9 10.20 -2.43 5.01
CA ILE A 9 8.94 -2.61 5.74
C ILE A 9 8.23 -1.25 5.71
N LYS A 10 6.97 -1.24 5.26
CA LYS A 10 6.13 -0.05 5.26
C LYS A 10 4.87 -0.34 6.06
N ALA A 11 4.41 0.67 6.78
CA ALA A 11 3.14 0.64 7.49
C ALA A 11 2.00 1.10 6.57
N CYS A 12 0.81 0.55 6.80
CA CYS A 12 -0.43 1.09 6.25
C CYS A 12 -0.63 2.53 6.76
N GLU A 13 -0.95 3.46 5.88
CA GLU A 13 -1.13 4.85 6.29
C GLU A 13 -2.36 5.07 7.19
N ASN A 14 -3.38 4.22 7.04
CA ASN A 14 -4.63 4.29 7.80
C ASN A 14 -4.53 3.60 9.18
N CYS A 15 -4.13 2.33 9.22
CA CYS A 15 -4.10 1.55 10.47
C CYS A 15 -2.71 1.42 11.09
N LYS A 16 -1.66 1.97 10.46
CA LYS A 16 -0.25 1.91 10.88
C LYS A 16 0.33 0.49 11.04
N ASP A 17 -0.44 -0.53 10.64
CA ASP A 17 -0.05 -1.94 10.66
C ASP A 17 1.00 -2.22 9.57
N VAL A 18 2.07 -2.92 9.96
CA VAL A 18 3.20 -3.23 9.10
C VAL A 18 2.86 -4.48 8.29
N ARG A 19 2.80 -4.33 6.95
CA ARG A 19 2.45 -5.42 6.04
C ARG A 19 3.48 -5.57 4.95
N SER A 20 3.74 -6.80 4.54
CA SER A 20 4.62 -7.12 3.40
C SER A 20 4.01 -6.69 2.07
N THR A 21 2.70 -6.49 2.02
CA THR A 21 1.96 -6.05 0.83
C THR A 21 1.07 -4.86 1.20
N LEU A 22 1.23 -3.77 0.45
CA LEU A 22 0.40 -2.57 0.53
C LEU A 22 -0.09 -2.21 -0.87
N TYR A 23 -1.22 -1.53 -0.93
CA TYR A 23 -1.86 -1.11 -2.15
C TYR A 23 -1.79 0.39 -2.22
N ARG A 24 -1.25 0.92 -3.32
CA ARG A 24 -1.24 2.34 -3.60
C ARG A 24 -2.60 2.71 -4.19
N VAL A 25 -3.36 3.51 -3.47
CA VAL A 25 -4.71 3.89 -3.87
C VAL A 25 -4.94 5.38 -3.63
N VAL A 26 -5.91 5.96 -4.32
CA VAL A 26 -6.53 7.23 -3.94
C VAL A 26 -7.85 6.87 -3.28
N PRO A 27 -8.02 7.08 -1.97
CA PRO A 27 -9.24 6.68 -1.26
C PRO A 27 -10.42 7.64 -1.48
N ASP A 28 -10.15 8.90 -1.80
CA ASP A 28 -11.15 9.97 -1.86
C ASP A 28 -10.79 11.04 -2.90
N GLU A 29 -11.66 12.04 -3.05
CA GLU A 29 -11.55 13.11 -4.04
C GLU A 29 -10.37 14.07 -3.85
N THR A 30 -9.65 13.99 -2.72
CA THR A 30 -8.39 14.75 -2.53
C THR A 30 -7.33 14.39 -3.57
N GLY A 31 -7.44 13.22 -4.22
CA GLY A 31 -6.47 12.77 -5.21
C GLY A 31 -5.14 12.32 -4.60
N VAL A 32 -5.06 12.22 -3.27
CA VAL A 32 -3.82 11.87 -2.57
C VAL A 32 -3.55 10.38 -2.68
N TRP A 33 -2.33 10.05 -3.09
CA TRP A 33 -1.89 8.67 -3.16
C TRP A 33 -1.49 8.16 -1.78
N THR A 34 -2.19 7.14 -1.30
CA THR A 34 -2.01 6.54 0.02
C THR A 34 -1.68 5.06 -0.11
N LEU A 35 -0.80 4.56 0.78
CA LEU A 35 -0.52 3.13 0.88
C LEU A 35 -1.40 2.48 1.95
N LEU A 36 -2.32 1.61 1.53
CA LEU A 36 -3.24 0.91 2.42
C LEU A 36 -2.97 -0.60 2.43
N CYS A 37 -3.18 -1.25 3.57
CA CYS A 37 -3.25 -2.71 3.61
C CYS A 37 -4.53 -3.21 2.91
N GLN A 38 -4.63 -4.52 2.64
CA GLN A 38 -5.80 -5.11 1.98
C GLN A 38 -7.11 -4.74 2.71
N ALA A 39 -7.13 -4.84 4.04
CA ALA A 39 -8.33 -4.54 4.82
C ALA A 39 -8.75 -3.06 4.73
N CYS A 40 -7.80 -2.13 4.76
CA CYS A 40 -8.11 -0.70 4.64
C CYS A 40 -8.53 -0.33 3.22
N ARG A 41 -7.90 -0.92 2.20
CA ARG A 41 -8.28 -0.76 0.80
C ARG A 41 -9.73 -1.18 0.57
N THR A 42 -10.16 -2.33 1.10
CA THR A 42 -11.53 -2.82 0.90
C THR A 42 -12.57 -1.84 1.45
N LYS A 43 -12.27 -1.13 2.54
CA LYS A 43 -13.16 -0.10 3.09
C LYS A 43 -13.33 1.09 2.14
N VAL A 44 -12.26 1.51 1.48
CA VAL A 44 -12.29 2.69 0.59
C VAL A 44 -12.65 2.36 -0.86
N ALA A 45 -12.62 1.08 -1.24
CA ALA A 45 -12.94 0.63 -2.60
C ALA A 45 -14.40 0.88 -3.00
N PHE A 46 -15.27 1.20 -2.05
CA PHE A 46 -16.66 1.58 -2.30
C PHE A 46 -16.85 3.04 -2.71
N HIS A 47 -15.83 3.91 -2.52
CA HIS A 47 -15.96 5.31 -2.90
C HIS A 47 -15.89 5.48 -4.43
N PRO A 48 -16.73 6.33 -5.03
CA PRO A 48 -16.76 6.53 -6.48
C PRO A 48 -15.46 7.16 -7.02
N SER A 49 -14.76 7.93 -6.19
CA SER A 49 -13.46 8.54 -6.48
C SER A 49 -12.28 7.59 -6.28
N TYR A 50 -12.53 6.32 -5.95
CA TYR A 50 -11.47 5.36 -5.67
C TYR A 50 -10.61 5.10 -6.92
N ARG A 51 -9.29 5.29 -6.79
CA ARG A 51 -8.34 4.96 -7.87
C ARG A 51 -7.29 3.98 -7.39
N TYR A 52 -7.02 2.98 -8.21
CA TYR A 52 -5.98 1.98 -7.95
C TYR A 52 -4.69 2.32 -8.70
N GLY A 53 -3.57 2.38 -7.99
CA GLY A 53 -2.24 2.77 -8.52
C GLY A 53 -1.18 1.68 -8.43
N GLY A 54 -1.57 0.46 -8.06
CA GLY A 54 -0.69 -0.72 -8.03
C GLY A 54 -0.41 -1.27 -6.64
N THR A 55 0.32 -2.38 -6.61
CA THR A 55 0.71 -3.07 -5.37
C THR A 55 2.18 -2.81 -5.08
N TRP A 56 2.45 -2.35 -3.86
CA TRP A 56 3.78 -2.36 -3.29
C TRP A 56 3.99 -3.67 -2.52
N LYS A 57 5.10 -4.36 -2.78
CA LYS A 57 5.54 -5.55 -2.06
C LYS A 57 6.90 -5.27 -1.42
N ALA A 58 7.07 -5.70 -0.18
CA ALA A 58 8.32 -5.56 0.58
C ALA A 58 9.46 -6.34 -0.09
N ASP A 59 9.16 -7.51 -0.63
CA ASP A 59 10.08 -8.32 -1.41
C ASP A 59 10.00 -7.94 -2.90
N LYS A 60 10.89 -7.05 -3.34
CA LYS A 60 11.28 -7.02 -4.75
C LYS A 60 12.40 -8.04 -4.92
N ARG A 61 12.08 -9.24 -5.40
CA ARG A 61 13.10 -10.18 -5.88
C ARG A 61 13.86 -9.51 -7.04
N HIS A 62 15.19 -9.53 -6.92
CA HIS A 62 16.13 -9.14 -7.96
C HIS A 62 16.22 -10.22 -9.03
#